data_AF-A0A151XEY8-F1
#
_entry.id   AF-A0A151XEY8-F1
#
_cell.length_a   1.000
_cell.length_b   1.000
_cell.length_c   1.000
_cell.angle_alpha   90.00
_cell.angle_beta   90.00
_cell.angle_gamma   90.00
#
_symmetry.space_group_name_H-M   'P 1'
#
loop_
_entity.id
_entity.type
_entity.pdbx_description
1 polymer ?
#
loop_
_entity_poly.entity_id
_entity_poly.type
_entity_poly.pdbx_seq_one_letter_code
_entity_poly.pdbx_strand_id
1 'polypeptide(L)'
;NVEIIDHKFLVLGHSFLPNDRDFGVVEMSLKKNNLLFVPQDYYNVIKKCRKGNNFILNEMKQEDFISTRFLEDAVFKRVKNSNGETINWLKICWMRFLRNEPYKIFYKISMDENAEFKILDLLPRRGRPRKFENIVLTPLYKNIRQIGRRIDEETRCRNEKEKERERKSEREIKRQRMGDEGAFPVRSVEKGDRGSYGVVVWVC
;
A
#
# COMPACT_ATOMS: atom_id res chain seq x y z
N ASN A 1 1.98 -19.63 15.61
CA ASN A 1 2.45 -19.81 14.22
C ASN A 1 1.26 -19.77 13.30
N VAL A 2 1.24 -18.88 12.31
CA VAL A 2 0.13 -18.75 11.36
C VAL A 2 0.54 -19.44 10.05
N GLU A 3 -0.26 -20.40 9.59
CA GLU A 3 0.04 -21.19 8.37
C GLU A 3 -0.54 -20.57 7.11
N ILE A 4 -1.73 -19.97 7.25
CA ILE A 4 -2.51 -19.37 6.16
C ILE A 4 -2.91 -17.96 6.58
N ILE A 5 -2.64 -16.99 5.70
CA ILE A 5 -3.07 -15.61 5.89
C ILE A 5 -4.02 -15.25 4.75
N ASP A 6 -5.25 -14.88 5.10
CA ASP A 6 -6.29 -14.44 4.18
C ASP A 6 -6.51 -12.93 4.30
N HIS A 7 -6.22 -12.21 3.22
CA HIS A 7 -6.56 -10.81 3.05
C HIS A 7 -7.81 -10.68 2.19
N LYS A 8 -8.91 -10.27 2.81
CA LYS A 8 -10.18 -10.01 2.13
C LYS A 8 -10.36 -8.50 1.97
N PHE A 9 -10.51 -8.04 0.73
CA PHE A 9 -10.73 -6.65 0.35
C PHE A 9 -12.18 -6.46 -0.09
N LEU A 10 -12.81 -5.38 0.34
CA LEU A 10 -14.20 -5.12 -0.02
C LEU A 10 -14.36 -4.83 -1.52
N VAL A 11 -15.51 -5.22 -2.05
CA VAL A 11 -15.94 -4.90 -3.41
C VAL A 11 -16.31 -3.40 -3.47
N LEU A 12 -15.93 -2.73 -4.55
CA LEU A 12 -16.32 -1.35 -4.84
C LEU A 12 -17.85 -1.18 -4.74
N GLY A 13 -18.32 -0.27 -3.87
CA GLY A 13 -19.75 -0.01 -3.63
C GLY A 13 -20.22 -0.33 -2.21
N HIS A 14 -19.43 -1.04 -1.41
CA HIS A 14 -19.67 -1.26 0.01
C HIS A 14 -18.61 -0.50 0.81
N SER A 15 -18.90 0.74 1.17
CA SER A 15 -17.94 1.64 1.85
C SER A 15 -18.01 1.59 3.38
N PHE A 16 -18.86 0.74 3.97
CA PHE A 16 -19.07 0.69 5.41
C PHE A 16 -18.26 -0.46 6.01
N LEU A 17 -17.06 -0.15 6.49
CA LEU A 17 -16.28 -1.09 7.29
C LEU A 17 -16.85 -1.14 8.72
N PRO A 18 -16.86 -2.30 9.37
CA PRO A 18 -17.23 -2.37 10.79
C PRO A 18 -16.35 -1.47 11.66
N ASN A 19 -15.10 -1.21 11.22
CA ASN A 19 -14.15 -0.33 11.88
C ASN A 19 -14.52 1.17 11.77
N ASP A 20 -15.34 1.58 10.79
CA ASP A 20 -15.71 2.99 10.61
C ASP A 20 -16.49 3.51 11.82
N ARG A 21 -17.29 2.63 12.45
CA ARG A 21 -17.98 2.94 13.69
C ARG A 21 -17.00 3.24 14.83
N ASP A 22 -15.94 2.46 14.95
CA ASP A 22 -14.93 2.64 15.99
C ASP A 22 -14.16 3.95 15.80
N PHE A 23 -13.80 4.29 14.55
CA PHE A 23 -13.19 5.58 14.22
C PHE A 23 -14.11 6.76 14.55
N GLY A 24 -15.41 6.65 14.29
CA GLY A 24 -16.38 7.69 14.63
C GLY A 24 -16.46 7.95 16.15
N VAL A 25 -16.38 6.91 16.98
CA VAL A 25 -16.38 7.06 18.46
C VAL A 25 -15.12 7.77 18.94
N VAL A 26 -13.96 7.43 18.36
CA VAL A 26 -12.68 8.09 18.66
C VAL A 26 -12.73 9.56 18.23
N GLU A 27 -13.17 9.85 17.00
CA GLU A 27 -13.26 11.21 16.47
C GLU A 27 -14.20 12.08 17.32
N MET A 28 -15.37 11.55 17.71
CA MET A 28 -16.30 12.27 18.57
C MET A 28 -15.72 12.53 19.96
N SER A 29 -14.91 11.62 20.49
CA SER A 29 -14.25 11.78 21.79
C SER A 29 -13.09 12.78 21.73
N LEU A 30 -12.34 12.80 20.62
CA LEU A 30 -11.31 13.80 20.36
C LEU A 30 -11.93 15.21 20.24
N LYS A 31 -13.03 15.36 19.49
CA LYS A 31 -13.75 16.66 19.36
C LYS A 31 -14.31 17.19 20.67
N LYS A 32 -14.59 16.32 21.65
CA LYS A 32 -15.04 16.74 23.00
C LYS A 32 -13.89 17.21 23.87
N ASN A 33 -12.69 16.65 23.65
CA ASN A 33 -11.49 16.97 24.40
C ASN A 33 -10.68 18.02 23.61
N ASN A 34 -11.04 19.30 23.72
CA ASN A 34 -10.42 20.40 22.97
C ASN A 34 -8.98 20.76 23.42
N LEU A 35 -8.43 20.09 24.43
CA LEU A 35 -7.13 20.40 25.03
C LEU A 35 -6.18 19.21 24.88
N LEU A 36 -5.77 18.93 23.64
CA LEU A 36 -4.77 17.90 23.31
C LEU A 36 -3.51 18.61 22.82
N PHE A 37 -2.44 18.53 23.60
CA PHE A 37 -1.18 19.21 23.29
C PHE A 37 -0.04 18.22 23.04
N VAL A 38 -0.14 17.02 23.61
CA VAL A 38 0.92 16.02 23.59
C VAL A 38 0.37 14.69 23.01
N PRO A 39 1.16 13.91 22.23
CA PRO A 39 0.72 12.62 21.69
C PRO A 39 0.14 11.65 22.75
N GLN A 40 0.68 11.69 23.98
CA GLN A 40 0.18 10.91 25.11
C GLN A 40 -1.29 11.24 25.46
N ASP A 41 -1.75 12.47 25.22
CA ASP A 41 -3.13 12.85 25.47
C ASP A 41 -4.08 12.12 24.51
N TYR A 42 -3.68 11.98 23.25
CA TYR A 42 -4.43 11.20 22.26
C TYR A 42 -4.54 9.74 22.68
N TYR A 43 -3.47 9.15 23.19
CA TYR A 43 -3.47 7.78 23.70
C TYR A 43 -4.46 7.60 24.85
N ASN A 44 -4.52 8.57 25.76
CA ASN A 44 -5.45 8.56 26.88
C ASN A 44 -6.90 8.70 26.42
N VAL A 45 -7.18 9.55 25.43
CA VAL A 45 -8.52 9.70 24.86
C VAL A 45 -8.96 8.41 24.17
N ILE A 46 -8.11 7.80 23.35
CA ILE A 46 -8.42 6.55 22.65
C ILE A 46 -8.68 5.41 23.64
N LYS A 47 -7.92 5.33 24.73
CA LYS A 47 -8.16 4.31 25.78
C LYS A 47 -9.50 4.49 26.51
N LYS A 48 -9.98 5.73 26.65
CA LYS A 48 -11.16 6.09 27.45
C LYS A 48 -12.44 6.35 26.64
N CYS A 49 -12.37 6.38 25.31
CA CYS A 49 -13.51 6.79 24.48
C CYS A 49 -14.69 5.81 24.50
N ARG A 50 -14.47 4.52 24.83
CA ARG A 50 -15.53 3.52 25.00
C ARG A 50 -15.73 3.22 26.49
N LYS A 51 -16.99 3.20 26.93
CA LYS A 51 -17.39 2.84 28.30
C LYS A 51 -17.32 1.33 28.58
N GLY A 52 -17.24 0.50 27.53
CA GLY A 52 -17.08 -0.95 27.60
C GLY A 52 -16.34 -1.47 26.36
N ASN A 53 -15.53 -2.51 26.55
CA ASN A 53 -14.55 -3.01 25.59
C ASN A 53 -13.60 -1.90 25.11
N ASN A 54 -12.70 -1.49 26.00
CA ASN A 54 -11.73 -0.45 25.73
C ASN A 54 -10.79 -0.90 24.60
N PHE A 55 -10.34 0.07 23.79
CA PHE A 55 -9.36 -0.20 22.74
C PHE A 55 -8.02 -0.61 23.35
N ILE A 56 -7.42 -1.66 22.80
CA ILE A 56 -6.05 -2.05 23.10
C ILE A 56 -5.15 -1.16 22.26
N LEU A 57 -4.55 -0.16 22.90
CA LEU A 57 -3.61 0.73 22.24
C LEU A 57 -2.22 0.07 22.22
N ASN A 58 -1.70 -0.17 21.03
CA ASN A 58 -0.31 -0.60 20.83
C ASN A 58 0.52 0.59 20.33
N GLU A 59 1.44 1.07 21.15
CA GLU A 59 2.36 2.14 20.77
C GLU A 59 3.49 1.55 19.94
N MET A 60 3.60 1.97 18.69
CA MET A 60 4.68 1.54 17.80
C MET A 60 5.91 2.42 17.99
N LYS A 61 7.05 1.78 18.25
CA LYS A 61 8.36 2.44 18.35
C LYS A 61 9.06 2.45 17.00
N GLN A 62 10.14 3.25 16.91
CA GLN A 62 10.97 3.32 15.69
C GLN A 62 11.47 1.94 15.23
N GLU A 63 11.77 1.06 16.18
CA GLU A 63 12.27 -0.30 15.96
C GLU A 63 11.26 -1.22 15.28
N ASP A 64 9.96 -0.95 15.44
CA ASP A 64 8.88 -1.73 14.84
C ASP A 64 8.75 -1.45 13.32
N PHE A 65 9.35 -0.36 12.84
CA PHE A 65 9.33 0.01 11.42
C PHE A 65 10.47 -0.67 10.67
N ILE A 66 10.12 -1.69 9.90
CA ILE A 66 11.06 -2.51 9.14
C ILE A 66 11.01 -2.12 7.65
N SER A 67 12.17 -2.16 6.98
CA SER A 67 12.25 -1.91 5.54
C SER A 67 11.86 -3.14 4.71
N THR A 68 10.98 -2.95 3.73
CA THR A 68 10.53 -3.98 2.79
C THR A 68 11.36 -4.09 1.52
N ARG A 69 12.37 -3.22 1.32
CA ARG A 69 13.13 -3.14 0.06
C ARG A 69 13.74 -4.47 -0.37
N PHE A 70 14.37 -5.19 0.56
CA PHE A 70 14.99 -6.48 0.25
C PHE A 70 13.97 -7.57 -0.11
N LEU A 71 12.74 -7.47 0.41
CA LEU A 71 11.64 -8.37 0.05
C LEU A 71 11.10 -8.01 -1.34
N GLU A 72 10.97 -6.73 -1.64
CA GLU A 72 10.55 -6.22 -2.95
C GLU A 72 11.53 -6.64 -4.05
N ASP A 73 12.84 -6.50 -3.82
CA ASP A 73 13.88 -6.92 -4.77
C ASP A 73 13.89 -8.44 -5.00
N ALA A 74 13.42 -9.22 -4.04
CA ALA A 74 13.33 -10.68 -4.16
C ALA A 74 12.10 -11.15 -4.95
N VAL A 75 11.11 -10.27 -5.16
CA VAL A 75 9.82 -10.57 -5.75
C VAL A 75 9.69 -9.90 -7.12
N PHE A 76 9.18 -10.64 -8.11
CA PHE A 76 8.93 -10.06 -9.43
C PHE A 76 7.47 -9.67 -9.61
N LYS A 77 7.21 -8.40 -9.95
CA LYS A 77 5.85 -7.92 -10.26
C LYS A 77 5.34 -8.57 -11.54
N ARG A 78 4.37 -9.48 -11.39
CA ARG A 78 3.72 -10.17 -12.51
C ARG A 78 2.54 -9.38 -13.06
N VAL A 79 2.42 -9.41 -14.38
CA VAL A 79 1.26 -8.86 -15.12
C VAL A 79 0.31 -9.98 -15.56
N LYS A 80 0.83 -11.20 -15.68
CA LYS A 80 0.09 -12.39 -16.08
C LYS A 80 0.11 -13.44 -14.97
N ASN A 81 -0.97 -14.18 -14.87
CA ASN A 81 -1.13 -15.35 -14.02
C ASN A 81 -0.31 -16.53 -14.59
N SER A 82 -0.10 -17.57 -13.78
CA SER A 82 0.37 -18.90 -14.19
C SER A 82 -0.42 -19.46 -15.38
N ASN A 83 -1.73 -19.17 -15.46
CA ASN A 83 -2.60 -19.58 -16.58
C ASN A 83 -2.47 -18.67 -17.83
N GLY A 84 -1.61 -17.66 -17.80
CA GLY A 84 -1.40 -16.72 -18.92
C GLY A 84 -2.39 -15.55 -18.99
N GLU A 85 -3.44 -15.55 -18.17
CA GLU A 85 -4.43 -14.47 -18.09
C GLU A 85 -3.84 -13.17 -17.52
N THR A 86 -4.27 -12.01 -18.03
CA THR A 86 -3.89 -10.70 -17.50
C THR A 86 -4.56 -10.43 -16.16
N ILE A 87 -3.78 -9.99 -15.17
CA ILE A 87 -4.27 -9.75 -13.81
C ILE A 87 -4.75 -8.32 -13.66
N ASN A 88 -6.02 -8.16 -13.28
CA ASN A 88 -6.54 -6.87 -12.84
C ASN A 88 -6.50 -6.80 -11.30
N TRP A 89 -5.43 -6.19 -10.78
CA TRP A 89 -5.19 -6.05 -9.34
C TRP A 89 -6.32 -5.35 -8.59
N LEU A 90 -7.03 -4.42 -9.22
CA LEU A 90 -8.12 -3.68 -8.59
C LEU A 90 -9.39 -4.51 -8.39
N LYS A 91 -9.55 -5.61 -9.14
CA LYS A 91 -10.70 -6.51 -9.04
C LYS A 91 -10.45 -7.66 -8.05
N ILE A 92 -9.24 -7.79 -7.51
CA ILE A 92 -8.93 -8.85 -6.57
C ILE A 92 -9.59 -8.52 -5.24
N CYS A 93 -10.47 -9.42 -4.80
CA CYS A 93 -11.23 -9.26 -3.55
C CYS A 93 -10.68 -10.14 -2.43
N TRP A 94 -9.92 -11.19 -2.76
CA TRP A 94 -9.35 -12.08 -1.77
C TRP A 94 -7.96 -12.52 -2.20
N MET A 95 -6.98 -12.33 -1.34
CA MET A 95 -5.62 -12.85 -1.48
C MET A 95 -5.32 -13.79 -0.30
N ARG A 96 -4.75 -14.94 -0.61
CA ARG A 96 -4.34 -15.98 0.32
C ARG A 96 -2.86 -16.24 0.18
N PHE A 97 -2.17 -16.28 1.31
CA PHE A 97 -0.75 -16.55 1.41
C PHE A 97 -0.55 -17.80 2.26
N LEU A 98 0.25 -18.73 1.74
CA LEU A 98 0.60 -19.98 2.43
C LEU A 98 2.06 -19.90 2.87
N ARG A 99 2.33 -20.32 4.11
CA ARG A 99 3.69 -20.37 4.64
C ARG A 99 4.60 -21.31 3.83
N ASN A 100 4.05 -22.41 3.35
CA ASN A 100 4.80 -23.43 2.59
C ASN A 100 5.19 -22.97 1.19
N GLU A 101 4.46 -22.01 0.62
CA GLU A 101 4.67 -21.53 -0.74
C GLU A 101 4.78 -20.00 -0.78
N PRO A 102 5.87 -19.43 -0.23
CA PRO A 102 5.94 -17.99 0.02
C PRO A 102 6.07 -17.13 -1.26
N TYR A 103 6.41 -17.74 -2.40
CA TYR A 103 6.44 -17.08 -3.71
C TYR A 103 5.13 -17.20 -4.49
N LYS A 104 4.09 -17.82 -3.93
CA LYS A 104 2.79 -17.92 -4.60
C LYS A 104 1.74 -17.09 -3.87
N ILE A 105 1.01 -16.30 -4.63
CA ILE A 105 -0.20 -15.63 -4.17
C ILE A 105 -1.39 -16.36 -4.77
N PHE A 106 -2.26 -16.86 -3.91
CA PHE A 106 -3.56 -17.39 -4.30
C PHE A 106 -4.57 -16.26 -4.25
N TYR A 107 -5.32 -16.02 -5.31
CA TYR A 107 -6.27 -14.90 -5.33
C TYR A 107 -7.61 -15.25 -5.96
N LYS A 108 -8.65 -14.54 -5.53
CA LYS A 108 -9.99 -14.57 -6.12
C LYS A 108 -10.46 -13.17 -6.48
N ILE A 109 -11.28 -13.12 -7.51
CA ILE A 109 -11.96 -11.90 -7.96
C ILE A 109 -13.31 -11.74 -7.26
N SER A 110 -13.93 -12.84 -6.84
CA SER A 110 -15.18 -12.85 -6.08
C SER A 110 -14.95 -13.19 -4.61
N MET A 111 -15.94 -12.88 -3.77
CA MET A 111 -16.02 -13.31 -2.37
C MET A 111 -16.65 -14.69 -2.20
N ASP A 112 -16.91 -15.40 -3.30
CA ASP A 112 -17.51 -16.73 -3.26
C ASP A 112 -16.51 -17.75 -2.69
N GLU A 113 -16.97 -18.49 -1.69
CA GLU A 113 -16.19 -19.53 -1.02
C GLU A 113 -15.94 -20.71 -1.97
N ASN A 114 -16.90 -21.02 -2.85
CA ASN A 114 -16.84 -22.15 -3.77
C ASN A 114 -15.97 -21.89 -5.01
N ALA A 115 -15.67 -20.62 -5.31
CA ALA A 115 -14.80 -20.29 -6.43
C ALA A 115 -13.38 -20.83 -6.20
N GLU A 116 -12.73 -21.30 -7.26
CA GLU A 116 -11.34 -21.75 -7.19
C GLU A 116 -10.36 -20.58 -7.11
N PHE A 117 -9.23 -20.80 -6.41
CA PHE A 117 -8.17 -19.80 -6.33
C PHE A 117 -7.32 -19.80 -7.60
N LYS A 118 -7.09 -18.61 -8.14
CA LYS A 118 -6.12 -18.36 -9.20
C LYS A 118 -4.72 -18.20 -8.59
N ILE A 119 -3.68 -18.68 -9.27
CA ILE A 119 -2.32 -18.74 -8.71
C ILE A 119 -1.38 -17.76 -9.40
N LEU A 120 -0.75 -16.88 -8.63
CA LEU A 120 0.28 -15.97 -9.11
C LEU A 120 1.66 -16.35 -8.56
N ASP A 121 2.57 -16.73 -9.46
CA ASP A 121 3.96 -17.05 -9.12
C ASP A 121 4.88 -15.82 -9.19
N LEU A 122 5.38 -15.41 -8.04
CA LEU A 122 6.25 -14.25 -7.82
C LEU A 122 7.74 -14.53 -8.07
N LEU A 123 8.13 -15.76 -8.40
CA LEU A 123 9.54 -16.09 -8.63
C LEU A 123 10.16 -15.20 -9.71
N PRO A 124 11.44 -14.80 -9.56
CA PRO A 124 12.13 -14.00 -10.56
C PRO A 124 12.27 -14.77 -11.88
N ARG A 125 12.04 -14.09 -13.01
CA ARG A 125 12.18 -14.68 -14.36
C ARG A 125 13.62 -14.96 -14.77
N ARG A 126 14.59 -14.24 -14.17
CA ARG A 126 16.01 -14.33 -14.49
C ARG A 126 16.81 -14.35 -13.19
N GLY A 127 17.88 -15.15 -13.17
CA GLY A 127 18.74 -15.31 -12.00
C GLY A 127 18.22 -16.34 -11.00
N ARG A 128 19.03 -16.59 -9.96
CA ARG A 128 18.69 -17.53 -8.89
C ARG A 128 17.72 -16.85 -7.91
N PRO A 129 16.57 -17.48 -7.58
CA PRO A 129 15.70 -16.99 -6.53
C PRO A 129 16.45 -16.88 -5.21
N ARG A 130 16.31 -15.75 -4.51
CA ARG A 130 16.78 -15.64 -3.11
C ARG A 130 15.91 -16.57 -2.26
N LYS A 131 16.46 -17.11 -1.17
CA LYS A 131 15.64 -17.84 -0.18
C LYS A 131 15.09 -16.83 0.82
N PHE A 132 13.80 -16.87 1.14
CA PHE A 132 13.18 -15.98 2.14
C PHE A 132 13.88 -16.01 3.50
N GLU A 133 14.32 -17.20 3.93
CA GLU A 133 15.04 -17.40 5.20
C GLU A 133 16.34 -16.58 5.29
N ASN A 134 16.94 -16.25 4.15
CA ASN A 134 18.20 -15.53 4.08
C ASN A 134 18.01 -14.01 3.91
N ILE A 135 16.77 -13.52 3.83
CA ILE A 135 16.50 -12.10 3.66
C ILE A 135 16.51 -11.44 5.03
N VAL A 136 17.60 -10.72 5.31
CA VAL A 136 17.73 -9.94 6.55
C VAL A 136 16.86 -8.69 6.45
N LEU A 137 15.92 -8.57 7.39
CA LEU A 137 15.08 -7.39 7.55
C LEU A 137 15.86 -6.31 8.30
N THR A 138 16.02 -5.15 7.67
CA THR A 138 16.73 -4.01 8.27
C THR A 138 15.73 -2.97 8.78
N PRO A 139 16.03 -2.25 9.87
CA PRO A 139 15.18 -1.16 10.35
C PRO A 139 15.03 -0.09 9.26
N LEU A 140 13.81 0.40 9.06
CA LEU A 140 13.51 1.42 8.05
C LEU A 140 14.13 2.77 8.42
N TYR A 141 14.12 3.11 9.71
CA TYR A 141 14.65 4.34 10.24
C TYR A 141 15.86 4.06 11.13
N LYS A 142 17.03 4.58 10.74
CA LYS A 142 18.25 4.47 11.53
C LYS A 142 18.39 5.61 12.55
N ASN A 143 17.87 6.78 12.20
CA ASN A 143 17.89 7.98 13.01
C ASN A 143 16.48 8.54 13.12
N ILE A 144 16.24 9.33 14.16
CA ILE A 144 15.01 10.11 14.32
C ILE A 144 14.84 10.95 13.06
N ARG A 145 13.69 10.84 12.39
CA ARG A 145 13.38 11.71 11.25
C ARG A 145 13.30 13.13 11.76
N GLN A 146 14.07 14.02 11.17
CA GLN A 146 13.86 15.44 11.39
C GLN A 146 12.43 15.77 10.97
N ILE A 147 11.68 16.41 11.88
CA ILE A 147 10.35 16.95 11.56
C ILE A 147 10.57 17.90 10.40
N GLY A 148 10.06 17.53 9.23
CA GLY A 148 10.18 18.35 8.04
C GLY A 148 9.57 19.72 8.37
N ARG A 149 10.34 20.79 8.15
CA ARG A 149 9.74 22.13 8.16
C ARG A 149 8.58 22.12 7.17
N ARG A 150 7.50 22.81 7.52
CA ARG A 150 6.34 22.99 6.64
C ARG A 150 6.88 23.34 5.25
N ILE A 151 6.62 22.48 4.26
CA ILE A 151 7.07 22.74 2.90
C ILE A 151 6.17 23.86 2.40
N ASP A 152 6.72 25.06 2.26
CA ASP A 152 6.01 26.20 1.69
C ASP A 152 5.49 25.81 0.29
N GLU A 153 4.30 26.27 -0.09
CA GLU A 153 3.64 25.90 -1.35
C GLU A 153 4.54 26.10 -2.57
N GLU A 154 5.40 27.11 -2.52
CA GLU A 154 6.37 27.43 -3.56
C GLU A 154 7.44 26.33 -3.74
N THR A 155 7.91 25.76 -2.63
CA THR A 155 8.86 24.64 -2.61
C THR A 155 8.20 23.35 -3.10
N ARG A 156 6.92 23.15 -2.77
CA ARG A 156 6.11 22.04 -3.30
C ARG A 156 5.93 22.16 -4.82
N CYS A 157 5.59 23.33 -5.33
CA CYS A 157 5.47 23.58 -6.77
C CYS A 157 6.82 23.39 -7.49
N ARG A 158 7.94 23.77 -6.88
CA ARG A 158 9.28 23.56 -7.47
C ARG A 158 9.60 22.07 -7.59
N ASN A 159 9.35 21.30 -6.53
CA ASN A 159 9.56 19.85 -6.51
C ASN A 159 8.63 19.11 -7.48
N GLU A 160 7.38 19.56 -7.64
CA GLU A 160 6.45 19.00 -8.64
C GLU A 160 6.91 19.29 -10.07
N LYS A 161 7.38 20.51 -10.35
CA LYS A 161 7.93 20.88 -11.67
C LYS A 161 9.18 20.07 -12.01
N GLU A 162 10.05 19.82 -11.04
CA GLU A 162 11.26 19.02 -11.22
C GLU A 162 10.94 17.55 -11.50
N LYS A 163 10.03 16.95 -10.72
CA LYS A 163 9.51 15.60 -10.99
C LYS A 163 8.82 15.50 -12.35
N GLU A 164 8.13 16.55 -12.80
CA GLU A 164 7.50 16.56 -14.12
C GLU A 164 8.54 16.65 -15.25
N ARG A 165 9.64 17.38 -15.05
CA ARG A 165 10.78 17.40 -15.97
C ARG A 165 11.44 16.03 -16.09
N GLU A 166 11.68 15.35 -14.97
CA GLU A 166 12.21 13.99 -14.95
C GLU A 166 11.29 12.99 -15.66
N ARG A 167 9.97 13.07 -15.43
CA ARG A 167 9.00 12.24 -16.16
C ARG A 167 8.97 12.54 -17.65
N LYS A 168 9.15 13.80 -18.05
CA LYS A 168 9.24 14.18 -19.47
C LYS A 168 10.53 13.64 -20.10
N SER A 169 11.67 13.75 -19.43
CA SER A 169 12.93 13.18 -19.92
C SER A 169 12.87 11.66 -20.01
N GLU A 170 12.28 10.97 -19.02
CA GLU A 170 12.07 9.52 -19.09
C GLU A 170 11.16 9.11 -20.25
N ARG A 171 10.08 9.86 -20.50
CA ARG A 171 9.19 9.63 -21.65
C ARG A 171 9.90 9.86 -22.97
N GLU A 172 10.79 10.83 -23.04
CA GLU A 172 11.56 11.16 -24.24
C GLU A 172 12.65 10.12 -24.52
N ILE A 173 13.38 9.69 -23.49
CA ILE A 173 14.30 8.55 -23.55
C ILE A 173 13.56 7.27 -23.98
N LYS A 174 12.34 7.06 -23.46
CA LYS A 174 11.50 5.92 -23.85
C LYS A 174 11.00 6.05 -25.30
N ARG A 175 10.69 7.26 -25.78
CA ARG A 175 10.32 7.51 -27.19
C ARG A 175 11.50 7.29 -28.13
N GLN A 176 12.71 7.71 -27.76
CA GLN A 176 13.92 7.44 -28.55
C GLN A 176 14.18 5.93 -28.64
N ARG A 177 14.06 5.18 -27.55
CA ARG A 177 14.18 3.70 -27.59
C ARG A 177 13.09 3.00 -28.39
N MET A 178 11.90 3.58 -28.47
CA MET A 178 10.77 3.06 -29.27
C MET A 178 10.80 3.55 -30.73
N GLY A 179 11.69 4.47 -31.08
CA GLY A 179 11.90 4.94 -32.46
C GLY A 179 12.72 3.97 -33.31
N ASP A 180 13.53 3.12 -32.67
CA ASP A 180 14.31 2.06 -33.33
C ASP A 180 13.50 0.78 -33.58
N GLU A 181 12.32 0.63 -32.98
CA GLU A 181 11.40 -0.49 -33.23
C GLU A 181 10.07 0.03 -33.79
N GLY A 182 9.83 -0.26 -35.08
CA GLY A 182 8.70 0.14 -35.91
C GLY A 182 7.36 0.45 -35.21
N ALA A 183 6.78 1.57 -35.64
CA ALA A 183 5.52 2.16 -35.20
C ALA A 183 4.33 1.18 -35.08
N PHE A 184 3.59 1.28 -33.96
CA PHE A 184 2.20 0.82 -33.86
C PHE A 184 1.29 2.00 -33.43
N PRO A 185 0.05 2.10 -33.96
CA PRO A 185 -0.79 3.28 -33.81
C PRO A 185 -1.41 3.39 -32.42
N VAL A 186 -1.28 4.57 -31.81
CA VAL A 186 -1.96 4.92 -30.55
C VAL A 186 -3.38 5.37 -30.87
N ARG A 187 -4.38 4.62 -30.40
CA ARG A 187 -5.77 5.10 -30.31
C ARG A 187 -5.87 6.14 -29.18
N SER A 188 -6.34 7.33 -29.51
CA SER A 188 -6.75 8.37 -28.57
C SER A 188 -7.86 7.85 -27.64
N VAL A 189 -7.70 8.04 -26.33
CA VAL A 189 -8.77 7.84 -25.34
C VAL A 189 -9.02 9.20 -24.69
N GLU A 190 -10.26 9.67 -24.82
CA GLU A 190 -10.78 10.93 -24.30
C GLU A 190 -10.75 10.95 -22.77
N LYS A 191 -10.53 12.16 -22.21
CA LYS A 191 -10.53 12.43 -20.78
C LYS A 191 -11.94 12.26 -20.19
N GLY A 192 -12.08 11.36 -19.23
CA GLY A 192 -13.20 11.27 -18.32
C GLY A 192 -12.89 11.93 -16.98
N ASP A 193 -13.84 12.73 -16.51
CA ASP A 193 -13.82 13.57 -15.31
C ASP A 193 -13.88 12.81 -13.96
N ARG A 194 -13.31 13.46 -12.93
CA ARG A 194 -13.51 13.32 -11.47
C ARG A 194 -12.82 12.16 -10.71
N GLY A 195 -12.22 12.52 -9.56
CA GLY A 195 -12.15 11.61 -8.39
C GLY A 195 -11.00 11.78 -7.40
N SER A 196 -11.16 12.71 -6.45
CA SER A 196 -10.71 12.72 -5.03
C SER A 196 -9.30 12.21 -4.64
N TYR A 197 -8.51 13.10 -4.06
CA TYR A 197 -7.22 12.82 -3.41
C TYR A 197 -7.47 12.32 -1.98
N GLY A 198 -7.01 11.10 -1.67
CA GLY A 198 -6.94 10.61 -0.29
C GLY A 198 -5.80 11.29 0.47
N VAL A 199 -6.11 11.92 1.60
CA VAL A 199 -5.13 12.52 2.50
C VAL A 199 -4.70 11.44 3.50
N VAL A 200 -3.41 11.05 3.45
CA VAL A 200 -2.78 10.23 4.48
C VAL A 200 -2.23 11.19 5.53
N VAL A 201 -2.88 11.25 6.70
CA VAL A 201 -2.40 12.03 7.84
C VAL A 201 -1.36 11.20 8.58
N TRP A 202 -0.09 11.63 8.53
CA TRP A 202 0.95 11.14 9.43
C TRP A 202 0.98 12.07 10.63
N VAL A 203 0.71 11.53 11.81
CA VAL A 203 1.01 12.21 13.07
C VAL A 203 2.43 11.78 13.46
N CYS A 204 3.38 12.71 13.41
CA CYS A 204 4.69 12.60 14.06
C CYS A 204 4.63 13.30 15.40
#